data_AF-A0A1E3AMC7-F1
#
_entry.id   AF-A0A1E3AMC7-F1
#
_cell.length_a   1.000
_cell.length_b   1.000
_cell.length_c   1.000
_cell.angle_alpha   90.00
_cell.angle_beta   90.00
_cell.angle_gamma   90.00
#
_symmetry.space_group_name_H-M   'P 1'
#
loop_
_entity.id
_entity.type
_entity.pdbx_description
1 polymer ?
#
loop_
_entity_poly.entity_id
_entity_poly.type
_entity_poly.pdbx_seq_one_letter_code
_entity_poly.pdbx_strand_id
1 'polypeptide(L)'
;MQYKKYGLILLFSNLLVVMAWVCVNGVQINKIASQEAFRASFMEDIAEYQETSFRTVVPAAASDQRVLECGVLEKKPVYELNDADYNTLLKIVEAEAGGEDENGKLLVANVVLNRVNSSIFPDTVTEVVYQREFGVCQFSPVIDGRINRVKVSEETKKAVERAIYGEDISQGALYFVARKAVAADKMQWFDRHLTRLFAYGGHEFFG
;
A
#
# COMPACT_ATOMS: atom_id res chain seq x y z
N MET A 1 -33.78 19.89 49.43
CA MET A 1 -33.84 18.44 49.11
C MET A 1 -33.76 18.18 47.58
N GLN A 2 -32.94 18.92 46.82
CA GLN A 2 -32.84 18.80 45.34
C GLN A 2 -31.44 18.44 44.82
N TYR A 3 -30.37 18.67 45.57
CA TYR A 3 -28.98 18.37 45.16
C TYR A 3 -28.63 16.88 45.16
N LYS A 4 -29.37 16.04 45.92
CA LYS A 4 -29.18 14.59 45.94
C LYS A 4 -29.48 13.93 44.58
N LYS A 5 -30.42 14.49 43.81
CA LYS A 5 -30.80 13.98 42.47
C LYS A 5 -29.73 14.30 41.43
N TYR A 6 -29.16 15.51 41.46
CA TYR A 6 -28.11 15.91 40.53
C TYR A 6 -26.75 15.26 40.83
N GLY A 7 -26.44 15.00 42.11
CA GLY A 7 -25.24 14.25 42.48
C GLY A 7 -25.23 12.82 41.93
N LEU A 8 -26.40 12.17 41.90
CA LEU A 8 -26.54 10.84 41.33
C LEU A 8 -26.37 10.85 39.80
N ILE A 9 -26.94 11.85 39.12
CA ILE A 9 -26.78 12.02 37.66
C ILE A 9 -25.32 12.27 37.29
N LEU A 10 -24.61 13.11 38.07
CA LEU A 10 -23.17 13.35 37.89
C LEU A 10 -22.32 12.10 38.12
N LEU A 11 -22.69 11.25 39.08
CA LEU A 11 -21.99 9.97 39.28
C LEU A 11 -22.19 9.02 38.10
N PHE A 12 -23.41 8.91 37.57
CA PHE A 12 -23.68 8.07 36.40
C PHE A 12 -23.01 8.60 35.13
N SER A 13 -22.96 9.92 34.92
CA SER A 13 -22.28 10.50 33.77
C SER A 13 -20.77 10.25 33.82
N ASN A 14 -20.14 10.40 34.99
CA ASN A 14 -18.72 10.07 35.15
C ASN A 14 -18.45 8.57 34.97
N LEU A 15 -19.32 7.70 35.46
CA LEU A 15 -19.19 6.25 35.27
C LEU A 15 -19.29 5.87 33.78
N LEU A 16 -20.20 6.48 33.02
CA LEU A 16 -20.31 6.26 31.57
C LEU A 16 -19.06 6.72 30.81
N VAL A 17 -18.46 7.84 31.20
CA VAL A 17 -17.21 8.33 30.60
C VAL A 17 -16.04 7.39 30.91
N VAL A 18 -15.94 6.91 32.15
CA VAL A 18 -14.91 5.92 32.54
C VAL A 18 -15.11 4.61 31.78
N MET A 19 -16.33 4.10 31.68
CA MET A 19 -16.62 2.88 30.93
C MET A 19 -16.33 3.05 29.43
N ALA A 20 -16.68 4.18 28.83
CA ALA A 20 -16.33 4.47 27.44
C ALA A 20 -14.81 4.53 27.24
N TRP A 21 -14.07 5.14 28.18
CA TRP A 21 -12.61 5.16 28.14
C TRP A 21 -12.00 3.77 28.28
N VAL A 22 -12.50 2.94 29.20
CA VAL A 22 -12.09 1.54 29.36
C VAL A 22 -12.38 0.73 28.10
N CYS A 23 -13.55 0.90 27.47
CA CYS A 23 -13.91 0.23 26.23
C CYS A 23 -12.99 0.63 25.06
N VAL A 24 -12.71 1.94 24.89
CA VAL A 24 -11.81 2.43 23.84
C VAL A 24 -10.37 1.91 24.06
N ASN A 25 -9.85 1.99 25.29
CA ASN A 25 -8.52 1.48 25.59
C ASN A 25 -8.44 -0.05 25.48
N GLY A 26 -9.48 -0.79 25.87
CA GLY A 26 -9.55 -2.23 25.71
C GLY A 26 -9.50 -2.66 24.25
N VAL A 27 -10.18 -1.91 23.36
CA VAL A 27 -10.09 -2.11 21.90
C VAL A 27 -8.69 -1.79 21.38
N GLN A 28 -8.03 -0.75 21.88
CA GLN A 28 -6.65 -0.42 21.49
C GLN A 28 -5.65 -1.49 21.96
N ILE A 29 -5.78 -1.99 23.19
CA ILE A 29 -4.94 -3.08 23.71
C ILE A 29 -5.15 -4.34 22.88
N ASN A 30 -6.39 -4.70 22.54
CA ASN A 30 -6.68 -5.85 21.69
C ASN A 30 -6.09 -5.68 20.27
N LYS A 31 -6.09 -4.44 19.74
CA LYS A 31 -5.49 -4.14 18.43
C LYS A 31 -3.96 -4.25 18.47
N ILE A 32 -3.30 -3.72 19.50
CA ILE A 32 -1.84 -3.82 19.69
C ILE A 32 -1.44 -5.28 19.95
N ALA A 33 -2.14 -5.98 20.84
CA ALA A 33 -1.91 -7.39 21.11
C ALA A 33 -2.16 -8.27 19.87
N SER A 34 -3.16 -7.94 19.04
CA SER A 34 -3.38 -8.63 17.76
C SER A 34 -2.26 -8.39 16.77
N GLN A 35 -1.67 -7.18 16.76
CA GLN A 35 -0.55 -6.83 15.89
C GLN A 35 0.76 -7.49 16.35
N GLU A 36 0.98 -7.60 17.66
CA GLU A 36 2.11 -8.33 18.24
C GLU A 36 1.96 -9.85 18.07
N ALA A 37 0.77 -10.41 18.25
CA ALA A 37 0.48 -11.83 18.00
C ALA A 37 0.62 -12.17 16.51
N PHE A 38 0.15 -11.31 15.61
CA PHE A 38 0.34 -11.46 14.16
C PHE A 38 1.82 -11.33 13.76
N ARG A 39 2.57 -10.42 14.39
CA ARG A 39 4.01 -10.27 14.16
C ARG A 39 4.79 -11.47 14.71
N ALA A 40 4.36 -12.05 15.84
CA ALA A 40 4.94 -13.26 16.40
C ALA A 40 4.65 -14.48 15.52
N SER A 41 3.42 -14.66 15.03
CA SER A 41 3.11 -15.76 14.10
C SER A 41 3.87 -15.61 12.79
N PHE A 42 4.03 -14.39 12.27
CA PHE A 42 4.83 -14.11 11.08
C PHE A 42 6.34 -14.36 11.31
N MET A 43 6.87 -14.09 12.52
CA MET A 43 8.25 -14.41 12.87
C MET A 43 8.50 -15.91 13.10
N GLU A 44 7.50 -16.65 13.59
CA GLU A 44 7.53 -18.11 13.75
C GLU A 44 7.49 -18.81 12.38
N ASP A 45 6.64 -18.34 11.46
CA ASP A 45 6.59 -18.81 10.07
C ASP A 45 7.93 -18.55 9.32
N ILE A 46 8.58 -17.41 9.57
CA ILE A 46 9.91 -17.11 8.99
C ILE A 46 11.01 -18.00 9.60
N ALA A 47 10.92 -18.33 10.90
CA ALA A 47 11.88 -19.21 11.56
C ALA A 47 11.81 -20.65 11.02
N GLU A 48 10.61 -21.16 10.72
CA GLU A 48 10.41 -22.48 10.12
C GLU A 48 10.89 -22.53 8.65
N TYR A 49 10.75 -21.42 7.91
CA TYR A 49 11.26 -21.29 6.54
C TYR A 49 12.80 -21.16 6.48
N GLN A 50 13.45 -20.65 7.52
CA GLN A 50 14.92 -20.54 7.58
C GLN A 50 15.60 -21.85 8.00
N GLU A 51 14.99 -22.70 8.84
CA GLU A 51 15.61 -23.98 9.21
C GLU A 51 15.57 -25.03 8.09
N THR A 52 14.57 -24.98 7.20
CA THR A 52 14.48 -25.93 6.08
C THR A 52 15.50 -25.67 4.95
N SER A 53 16.16 -24.51 4.94
CA SER A 53 17.25 -24.22 4.01
C SER A 53 18.66 -24.48 4.57
N PHE A 54 18.81 -24.81 5.85
CA PHE A 54 20.14 -24.99 6.46
C PHE A 54 20.22 -26.20 7.40
N ARG A 55 19.90 -27.39 6.89
CA ARG A 55 20.41 -28.64 7.47
C ARG A 55 20.39 -29.78 6.46
N THR A 56 21.38 -29.80 5.59
CA THR A 56 21.87 -31.08 5.05
C THR A 56 23.18 -31.41 5.75
N VAL A 57 23.10 -32.15 6.86
CA VAL A 57 24.28 -32.86 7.38
C VAL A 57 24.39 -34.14 6.57
N VAL A 58 25.19 -34.12 5.51
CA VAL A 58 25.59 -35.33 4.79
C VAL A 58 26.66 -36.03 5.64
N PRO A 59 26.55 -37.35 5.93
CA PRO A 59 27.66 -38.07 6.55
C PRO A 59 28.87 -38.05 5.61
N ALA A 60 30.05 -37.78 6.17
CA ALA A 60 31.31 -37.71 5.45
C ALA A 60 31.65 -39.05 4.79
N ALA A 61 31.26 -39.22 3.53
CA ALA A 61 31.88 -40.16 2.62
C ALA A 61 33.01 -39.41 1.92
N ALA A 62 34.24 -39.81 2.21
CA ALA A 62 35.43 -39.30 1.55
C ALA A 62 35.37 -39.58 0.04
N SER A 63 35.18 -38.54 -0.76
CA SER A 63 35.44 -38.58 -2.19
C SER A 63 35.74 -37.15 -2.65
N ASP A 64 36.89 -37.00 -3.29
CA ASP A 64 37.54 -35.72 -3.56
C ASP A 64 36.63 -34.71 -4.30
N GLN A 65 36.64 -33.48 -3.78
CA GLN A 65 36.41 -32.22 -4.48
C GLN A 65 35.08 -32.07 -5.27
N ARG A 66 34.04 -31.53 -4.62
CA ARG A 66 33.08 -30.61 -5.26
C ARG A 66 32.55 -29.58 -4.25
N VAL A 67 33.16 -28.38 -4.24
CA VAL A 67 32.60 -27.20 -3.59
C VAL A 67 31.49 -26.68 -4.49
N LEU A 68 30.23 -26.78 -4.06
CA LEU A 68 29.10 -26.16 -4.74
C LEU A 68 28.95 -24.74 -4.20
N GLU A 69 29.28 -23.77 -5.04
CA GLU A 69 29.09 -22.35 -4.79
C GLU A 69 27.59 -22.04 -4.82
N CYS A 70 26.99 -21.82 -3.65
CA CYS A 70 25.62 -21.34 -3.56
C CYS A 70 25.62 -19.87 -3.95
N GLY A 71 25.45 -19.59 -5.25
CA GLY A 71 25.30 -18.24 -5.75
C GLY A 71 24.05 -17.58 -5.15
N VAL A 72 24.24 -16.49 -4.41
CA VAL A 72 23.15 -15.61 -4.00
C VAL A 72 22.47 -15.11 -5.27
N LEU A 73 21.23 -15.56 -5.52
CA LEU A 73 20.42 -15.04 -6.63
C LEU A 73 20.03 -13.60 -6.30
N GLU A 74 20.85 -12.64 -6.73
CA GLU A 74 20.49 -11.23 -6.68
C GLU A 74 19.23 -11.00 -7.53
N LYS A 75 18.12 -10.69 -6.86
CA LYS A 75 16.88 -10.32 -7.55
C LYS A 75 17.14 -9.00 -8.26
N LYS A 76 16.99 -8.96 -9.60
CA LYS A 76 17.08 -7.72 -10.37
C LYS A 76 15.73 -7.03 -10.43
N PRO A 77 15.67 -5.69 -10.33
CA PRO A 77 14.43 -4.96 -10.55
C PRO A 77 13.99 -5.10 -12.00
N VAL A 78 12.68 -5.12 -12.23
CA VAL A 78 12.09 -5.11 -13.59
C VAL A 78 12.12 -3.69 -14.15
N TYR A 79 11.99 -2.68 -13.29
CA TYR A 79 12.03 -1.27 -13.66
C TYR A 79 13.31 -0.61 -13.12
N GLU A 80 14.14 -0.11 -14.01
CA GLU A 80 15.31 0.70 -13.66
C GLU A 80 14.90 2.18 -13.62
N LEU A 81 14.56 2.68 -12.43
CA LEU A 81 14.16 4.07 -12.22
C LEU A 81 15.36 4.90 -11.76
N ASN A 82 15.50 6.12 -12.29
CA ASN A 82 16.41 7.10 -11.70
C ASN A 82 15.85 7.61 -10.35
N ASP A 83 16.69 8.30 -9.57
CA ASP A 83 16.30 8.79 -8.24
C ASP A 83 15.08 9.73 -8.26
N ALA A 84 14.93 10.53 -9.33
CA ALA A 84 13.81 11.46 -9.46
C ALA A 84 12.49 10.72 -9.72
N ASP A 85 12.50 9.72 -10.60
CA ASP A 85 11.36 8.88 -10.91
C ASP A 85 10.97 8.02 -9.71
N TYR A 86 11.95 7.42 -9.02
CA TYR A 86 11.69 6.64 -7.81
C TYR A 86 11.07 7.51 -6.69
N ASN A 87 11.62 8.69 -6.43
CA ASN A 87 11.07 9.61 -5.43
C ASN A 87 9.67 10.12 -5.83
N THR A 88 9.44 10.36 -7.12
CA THR A 88 8.13 10.77 -7.62
C THR A 88 7.11 9.65 -7.45
N LEU A 89 7.47 8.40 -7.77
CA LEU A 89 6.62 7.22 -7.55
C LEU A 89 6.22 7.08 -6.08
N LEU A 90 7.20 7.16 -5.17
CA LEU A 90 6.94 7.06 -3.73
C LEU A 90 5.98 8.16 -3.25
N LYS A 91 6.22 9.41 -3.65
CA LYS A 91 5.39 10.54 -3.22
C LYS A 91 3.98 10.45 -3.78
N ILE A 92 3.81 10.06 -5.04
CA ILE A 92 2.47 10.00 -5.61
C ILE A 92 1.65 8.85 -5.01
N VAL A 93 2.26 7.69 -4.77
CA VAL A 93 1.60 6.56 -4.11
C VAL A 93 1.19 6.93 -2.69
N GLU A 94 2.06 7.59 -1.93
CA GLU A 94 1.72 8.10 -0.60
C GLU A 94 0.56 9.11 -0.64
N ALA A 95 0.57 10.01 -1.63
CA ALA A 95 -0.42 11.07 -1.73
C ALA A 95 -1.82 10.59 -2.15
N GLU A 96 -1.89 9.53 -2.97
CA GLU A 96 -3.14 8.94 -3.46
C GLU A 96 -3.66 7.83 -2.53
N ALA A 97 -2.77 7.00 -1.99
CA ALA A 97 -3.12 5.77 -1.28
C ALA A 97 -2.50 5.66 0.12
N GLY A 98 -1.99 6.74 0.71
CA GLY A 98 -1.34 6.70 2.04
C GLY A 98 -2.22 6.10 3.15
N GLY A 99 -3.53 6.30 3.07
CA GLY A 99 -4.53 5.73 3.99
C GLY A 99 -5.00 4.31 3.67
N GLU A 100 -4.57 3.74 2.54
CA GLU A 100 -4.91 2.38 2.13
C GLU A 100 -3.90 1.35 2.70
N ASP A 101 -4.26 0.07 2.59
CA ASP A 101 -3.35 -1.03 2.89
C ASP A 101 -2.23 -1.16 1.84
N GLU A 102 -1.28 -2.09 2.06
CA GLU A 102 -0.15 -2.28 1.16
C GLU A 102 -0.57 -2.66 -0.27
N ASN A 103 -1.69 -3.37 -0.44
CA ASN A 103 -2.19 -3.75 -1.77
C ASN A 103 -2.86 -2.57 -2.49
N GLY A 104 -3.57 -1.70 -1.78
CA GLY A 104 -4.08 -0.44 -2.34
C GLY A 104 -2.97 0.48 -2.81
N LYS A 105 -1.87 0.57 -2.04
CA LYS A 105 -0.64 1.29 -2.44
C LYS A 105 0.02 0.65 -3.66
N LEU A 106 0.13 -0.68 -3.69
CA LEU A 106 0.69 -1.43 -4.80
C LEU A 106 -0.12 -1.18 -6.09
N LEU A 107 -1.45 -1.19 -6.01
CA LEU A 107 -2.33 -0.93 -7.15
C LEU A 107 -2.10 0.45 -7.78
N VAL A 108 -1.93 1.51 -6.97
CA VAL A 108 -1.61 2.84 -7.51
C VAL A 108 -0.23 2.85 -8.16
N ALA A 109 0.77 2.19 -7.57
CA ALA A 109 2.09 2.06 -8.16
C ALA A 109 2.03 1.30 -9.51
N ASN A 110 1.25 0.21 -9.58
CA ASN A 110 1.04 -0.55 -10.81
C ASN A 110 0.41 0.30 -11.90
N VAL A 111 -0.61 1.11 -11.59
CA VAL A 111 -1.20 2.01 -12.60
C VAL A 111 -0.17 2.97 -13.19
N VAL A 112 0.72 3.54 -12.37
CA VAL A 112 1.79 4.43 -12.86
C VAL A 112 2.75 3.68 -13.78
N LEU A 113 3.20 2.49 -13.38
CA LEU A 113 4.15 1.70 -14.18
C LEU A 113 3.50 1.13 -15.45
N ASN A 114 2.22 0.77 -15.42
CA ASN A 114 1.46 0.34 -16.59
C ASN A 114 1.34 1.46 -17.62
N ARG A 115 1.19 2.71 -17.16
CA ARG A 115 1.23 3.88 -18.06
C ARG A 115 2.60 4.03 -18.69
N VAL A 116 3.68 3.97 -17.90
CA VAL A 116 5.06 4.02 -18.43
C VAL A 116 5.31 2.93 -19.49
N ASN A 117 4.74 1.73 -19.31
CA ASN A 117 4.88 0.64 -20.29
C ASN A 117 3.97 0.76 -21.52
N SER A 118 3.03 1.70 -21.53
CA SER A 118 2.02 1.80 -22.57
C SER A 118 2.38 2.91 -23.55
N SER A 119 2.35 2.59 -24.85
CA SER A 119 2.72 3.49 -25.95
C SER A 119 1.87 4.76 -26.09
N ILE A 120 0.79 4.88 -25.30
CA ILE A 120 -0.11 6.05 -25.32
C ILE A 120 0.23 7.08 -24.24
N PHE A 121 1.11 6.75 -23.30
CA PHE A 121 1.55 7.64 -22.23
C PHE A 121 3.06 7.94 -22.35
N PRO A 122 3.57 8.92 -21.60
CA PRO A 122 5.01 9.18 -21.52
C PRO A 122 5.82 8.01 -20.96
N ASP A 123 7.10 7.96 -21.30
CA ASP A 123 8.01 6.84 -21.01
C ASP A 123 8.69 6.92 -19.63
N THR A 124 8.41 7.97 -18.85
CA THR A 124 9.02 8.16 -17.52
C THR A 124 7.96 8.36 -16.44
N VAL A 125 8.26 7.90 -15.22
CA VAL A 125 7.34 8.04 -14.08
C VAL A 125 7.03 9.51 -13.82
N THR A 126 8.05 10.37 -13.83
CA THR A 126 7.86 11.80 -13.59
C THR A 126 6.93 12.41 -14.64
N GLU A 127 7.13 12.12 -15.93
CA GLU A 127 6.25 12.65 -16.97
C GLU A 127 4.83 12.11 -16.86
N VAL A 128 4.64 10.82 -16.57
CA VAL A 128 3.32 10.20 -16.34
C VAL A 128 2.59 10.86 -15.17
N VAL A 129 3.28 11.10 -14.06
CA VAL A 129 2.69 11.68 -12.84
C VAL A 129 2.31 13.14 -13.06
N TYR A 130 3.17 13.90 -13.74
CA TYR A 130 2.94 15.33 -14.00
C TYR A 130 2.18 15.61 -15.30
N GLN A 131 1.80 14.58 -16.06
CA GLN A 131 1.08 14.71 -17.33
C GLN A 131 -0.21 15.51 -17.17
N ARG A 132 -0.44 16.43 -18.10
CA ARG A 132 -1.68 17.19 -18.21
C ARG A 132 -2.21 17.05 -19.63
N GLU A 133 -3.38 16.43 -19.77
CA GLU A 133 -4.03 16.27 -21.07
C GLU A 133 -5.30 17.12 -21.10
N PHE A 134 -5.37 18.07 -22.04
CA PHE A 134 -6.49 19.02 -22.16
C PHE A 134 -6.85 19.75 -20.84
N GLY A 135 -5.85 19.98 -19.98
CA GLY A 135 -6.04 20.62 -18.67
C GLY A 135 -6.49 19.68 -17.54
N VAL A 136 -6.63 18.38 -17.81
CA VAL A 136 -7.00 17.35 -16.84
C VAL A 136 -5.77 16.57 -16.40
N CYS A 137 -5.66 16.29 -15.11
CA CYS A 137 -4.62 15.47 -14.52
C CYS A 137 -5.24 14.20 -13.94
N GLN A 138 -4.58 13.06 -14.08
CA GLN A 138 -4.99 11.83 -13.37
C GLN A 138 -4.78 11.98 -11.86
N PHE A 139 -3.66 12.60 -11.48
CA PHE A 139 -3.18 12.64 -10.11
C PHE A 139 -3.48 14.00 -9.47
N SER A 140 -4.53 14.05 -8.64
CA SER A 140 -4.95 15.30 -7.99
C SER A 140 -3.89 15.96 -7.08
N PRO A 141 -3.03 15.20 -6.35
CA PRO A 141 -1.97 15.76 -5.51
C PRO A 141 -0.92 16.61 -6.23
N VAL A 142 -0.81 16.46 -7.56
CA VAL A 142 0.09 17.26 -8.38
C VAL A 142 -0.46 18.68 -8.57
N ILE A 143 -1.78 18.81 -8.69
CA ILE A 143 -2.45 20.09 -8.90
C ILE A 143 -2.57 20.87 -7.59
N ASP A 144 -2.99 20.22 -6.52
CA ASP A 144 -3.15 20.88 -5.22
C ASP A 144 -1.82 21.02 -4.44
N GLY A 145 -0.74 20.42 -4.96
CA GLY A 145 0.61 20.51 -4.40
C GLY A 145 0.86 19.62 -3.19
N ARG A 146 -0.08 18.77 -2.78
CA ARG A 146 0.09 17.81 -1.67
C ARG A 146 1.27 16.89 -1.90
N ILE A 147 1.58 16.52 -3.15
CA ILE A 147 2.71 15.65 -3.50
C ILE A 147 4.06 16.17 -2.95
N ASN A 148 4.19 17.48 -2.75
CA ASN A 148 5.42 18.09 -2.25
C ASN A 148 5.54 18.05 -0.71
N ARG A 149 4.48 17.67 0.00
CA ARG A 149 4.36 17.76 1.46
C ARG A 149 4.14 16.42 2.15
N VAL A 150 3.84 15.37 1.38
CA VAL A 150 3.65 14.03 1.92
C VAL A 150 4.95 13.49 2.52
N LYS A 151 4.80 12.75 3.61
CA LYS A 151 5.88 11.98 4.22
C LYS A 151 5.65 10.52 3.86
N VAL A 152 6.54 9.97 3.04
CA VAL A 152 6.46 8.58 2.57
C VAL A 152 6.54 7.61 3.75
N SER A 153 5.54 6.75 3.88
CA SER A 153 5.48 5.67 4.86
C SER A 153 6.32 4.45 4.46
N GLU A 154 6.66 3.59 5.42
CA GLU A 154 7.41 2.36 5.12
C GLU A 154 6.54 1.37 4.33
N GLU A 155 5.23 1.35 4.58
CA GLU A 155 4.26 0.57 3.80
C GLU A 155 4.25 1.00 2.32
N THR A 156 4.33 2.31 2.04
CA THR A 156 4.44 2.81 0.66
C THR A 156 5.75 2.38 0.01
N LYS A 157 6.88 2.43 0.73
CA LYS A 157 8.16 1.95 0.19
C LYS A 157 8.11 0.48 -0.18
N LYS A 158 7.57 -0.37 0.70
CA LYS A 158 7.39 -1.81 0.43
C LYS A 158 6.51 -2.07 -0.77
N ALA A 159 5.38 -1.37 -0.89
CA ALA A 159 4.47 -1.51 -2.02
C ALA A 159 5.12 -1.08 -3.34
N VAL A 160 5.86 0.03 -3.35
CA VAL A 160 6.59 0.50 -4.54
C VAL A 160 7.72 -0.46 -4.91
N GLU A 161 8.45 -0.98 -3.92
CA GLU A 161 9.49 -1.99 -4.17
C GLU A 161 8.89 -3.25 -4.82
N ARG A 162 7.79 -3.78 -4.28
CA ARG A 162 7.06 -4.90 -4.89
C ARG A 162 6.72 -4.63 -6.37
N ALA A 163 6.20 -3.44 -6.67
CA ALA A 163 5.87 -3.04 -8.04
C ALA A 163 7.11 -2.97 -8.95
N ILE A 164 8.22 -2.37 -8.49
CA ILE A 164 9.48 -2.26 -9.23
C ILE A 164 10.09 -3.64 -9.52
N TYR A 165 9.87 -4.60 -8.64
CA TYR A 165 10.28 -6.00 -8.84
C TYR A 165 9.28 -6.83 -9.64
N GLY A 166 8.27 -6.19 -10.24
CA GLY A 166 7.36 -6.80 -11.21
C GLY A 166 6.08 -7.39 -10.63
N GLU A 167 5.77 -7.16 -9.36
CA GLU A 167 4.46 -7.54 -8.84
C GLU A 167 3.37 -6.60 -9.37
N ASP A 168 2.40 -7.13 -10.11
CA ASP A 168 1.25 -6.39 -10.60
C ASP A 168 -0.06 -7.14 -10.28
N ILE A 169 -0.91 -6.52 -9.45
CA ILE A 169 -2.24 -7.02 -9.09
C ILE A 169 -3.38 -6.22 -9.75
N SER A 170 -3.04 -5.29 -10.64
CA SER A 170 -3.96 -4.32 -11.25
C SER A 170 -4.63 -4.80 -12.54
N GLN A 171 -4.32 -6.00 -13.02
CA GLN A 171 -4.86 -6.54 -14.28
C GLN A 171 -4.62 -5.61 -15.49
N GLY A 172 -3.51 -4.86 -15.49
CA GLY A 172 -3.19 -3.90 -16.54
C GLY A 172 -3.98 -2.59 -16.45
N ALA A 173 -4.52 -2.23 -15.28
CA ALA A 173 -5.25 -0.97 -15.11
C ALA A 173 -4.37 0.23 -15.48
N LEU A 174 -4.97 1.16 -16.24
CA LEU A 174 -4.37 2.44 -16.64
C LEU A 174 -5.03 3.62 -15.93
N TYR A 175 -6.20 3.42 -15.33
CA TYR A 175 -6.93 4.47 -14.62
C TYR A 175 -7.53 3.93 -13.33
N PHE A 176 -7.74 4.82 -12.36
CA PHE A 176 -8.54 4.55 -11.18
C PHE A 176 -9.35 5.78 -10.76
N VAL A 177 -10.47 5.55 -10.06
CA VAL A 177 -11.33 6.62 -9.55
C VAL A 177 -12.06 6.20 -8.29
N ALA A 178 -12.12 7.08 -7.30
CA ALA A 178 -13.06 6.96 -6.19
C ALA A 178 -14.43 7.52 -6.63
N ARG A 179 -15.36 6.66 -7.07
CA ARG A 179 -16.67 7.08 -7.62
C ARG A 179 -17.42 8.09 -6.74
N LYS A 180 -17.32 7.97 -5.42
CA LYS A 180 -17.95 8.88 -4.44
C LYS A 180 -17.36 10.29 -4.43
N ALA A 181 -16.14 10.47 -4.92
CA ALA A 181 -15.42 11.74 -4.93
C ALA A 181 -15.52 12.47 -6.29
N VAL A 182 -16.15 11.84 -7.30
CA VAL A 182 -16.23 12.38 -8.66
C VAL A 182 -17.67 12.70 -9.04
N ALA A 183 -17.87 13.86 -9.67
CA ALA A 183 -19.18 14.30 -10.14
C ALA A 183 -19.74 13.34 -11.20
N ALA A 184 -21.07 13.18 -11.21
CA ALA A 184 -21.73 12.15 -12.03
C ALA A 184 -21.49 12.30 -13.53
N ASP A 185 -21.39 13.53 -14.03
CA ASP A 185 -21.06 13.85 -15.42
C ASP A 185 -19.65 13.38 -15.81
N LYS A 186 -18.66 13.58 -14.94
CA LYS A 186 -17.29 13.08 -15.13
C LYS A 186 -17.23 11.56 -15.04
N MET A 187 -17.99 10.97 -14.13
CA MET A 187 -18.04 9.52 -13.97
C MET A 187 -18.62 8.83 -15.21
N GLN A 188 -19.59 9.45 -15.89
CA GLN A 188 -20.13 8.93 -17.16
C GLN A 188 -19.06 8.79 -18.25
N TRP A 189 -18.02 9.63 -18.25
CA TRP A 189 -16.95 9.48 -19.23
C TRP A 189 -16.18 8.19 -19.01
N PHE A 190 -15.80 7.87 -17.76
CA PHE A 190 -15.14 6.60 -17.41
C PHE A 190 -16.01 5.41 -17.79
N ASP A 191 -17.28 5.44 -17.41
CA ASP A 191 -18.23 4.33 -17.65
C ASP A 191 -18.49 4.10 -19.15
N ARG A 192 -18.29 5.10 -20.02
CA ARG A 192 -18.53 5.00 -21.48
C ARG A 192 -17.28 4.70 -22.31
N HIS A 193 -16.11 5.12 -21.85
CA HIS A 193 -14.89 5.10 -22.67
C HIS A 193 -13.84 4.10 -22.17
N LEU A 194 -13.97 3.60 -20.94
CA LEU A 194 -13.00 2.70 -20.34
C LEU A 194 -13.65 1.40 -19.90
N THR A 195 -12.87 0.33 -19.86
CA THR A 195 -13.37 -0.97 -19.38
C THR A 195 -13.10 -1.08 -17.89
N ARG A 196 -14.16 -1.14 -17.08
CA ARG A 196 -14.02 -1.41 -15.65
C ARG A 196 -13.47 -2.81 -15.43
N LEU A 197 -12.33 -2.91 -14.74
CA LEU A 197 -11.67 -4.18 -14.42
C LEU A 197 -12.19 -4.72 -13.07
N PHE A 198 -12.01 -3.96 -12.00
CA PHE A 198 -12.44 -4.34 -10.65
C PHE A 198 -12.53 -3.12 -9.72
N ALA A 199 -12.85 -3.36 -8.44
CA ALA A 199 -12.82 -2.35 -7.40
C ALA A 199 -12.06 -2.86 -6.17
N TYR A 200 -11.31 -1.98 -5.51
CA TYR A 200 -10.53 -2.25 -4.31
C TYR A 200 -10.40 -0.98 -3.48
N GLY A 201 -10.52 -1.06 -2.14
CA GLY A 201 -10.31 0.11 -1.27
C GLY A 201 -11.19 1.32 -1.60
N GLY A 202 -12.41 1.13 -2.11
CA GLY A 202 -13.28 2.23 -2.54
C GLY A 202 -12.90 2.90 -3.88
N HIS A 203 -11.88 2.40 -4.56
CA HIS A 203 -11.48 2.80 -5.91
C HIS A 203 -11.96 1.79 -6.94
N GLU A 204 -12.38 2.28 -8.10
CA GLU A 204 -12.66 1.46 -9.29
C GLU A 204 -11.49 1.62 -10.27
N PHE A 205 -11.01 0.51 -10.81
CA PHE A 205 -9.87 0.44 -11.72
C PHE A 205 -10.33 0.11 -13.13
N PHE A 206 -9.68 0.74 -14.12
CA PHE A 206 -10.07 0.65 -15.53
C PHE A 206 -8.84 0.47 -16.43
N GLY A 207 -9.03 -0.26 -17.53
CA GLY A 207 -8.10 -0.42 -18.64
C GLY A 207 -8.63 0.20 -19.93
#